data_AF-A0AAN5REW4-F1
#
_entry.id   AF-A0AAN5REW4-F1
#
_cell.length_a   1.000
_cell.length_b   1.000
_cell.length_c   1.000
_cell.angle_alpha   90.00
_cell.angle_beta   90.00
_cell.angle_gamma   90.00
#
_symmetry.space_group_name_H-M   'P 1'
#
loop_
_entity.id
_entity.type
_entity.pdbx_description
1 polymer ?
#
loop_
_entity_poly.entity_id
_entity_poly.type
_entity_poly.pdbx_seq_one_letter_code
_entity_poly.pdbx_strand_id
1 'polypeptide(L)' 'MPDIKDIVTDDVVKAALRSDAVTQAVKTQIKASLDKDIDAAVDTALVDLLGPQPQPTDATAQ' A
#
# COMPACT_ATOMS: atom_id res chain seq x y z
N MET A 1 -2.03 -45.62 -17.65
CA MET A 1 -1.03 -44.54 -17.65
C MET A 1 -1.65 -43.41 -16.84
N PRO A 2 -1.05 -42.97 -15.72
CA PRO A 2 -1.59 -41.81 -15.04
C PRO A 2 -1.39 -40.62 -15.97
N ASP A 3 -2.48 -39.97 -16.35
CA ASP A 3 -2.45 -38.66 -16.97
C ASP A 3 -1.66 -37.75 -16.01
N ILE A 4 -0.44 -37.36 -16.39
CA ILE A 4 0.31 -36.29 -15.71
C ILE A 4 -0.45 -35.00 -16.04
N LYS A 5 -1.58 -34.83 -15.36
CA LYS A 5 -2.37 -33.60 -15.35
C LYS A 5 -1.54 -32.59 -14.58
N ASP A 6 -1.06 -31.57 -15.27
CA ASP A 6 -0.65 -30.27 -14.73
C ASP A 6 -0.05 -30.31 -13.32
N ILE A 7 1.14 -30.90 -13.19
CA ILE A 7 1.91 -30.73 -11.97
C ILE A 7 2.34 -29.26 -11.89
N VAL A 8 1.71 -28.52 -10.99
CA VAL A 8 2.15 -27.18 -10.61
C VAL A 8 3.48 -27.33 -9.88
N THR A 9 4.56 -26.97 -10.55
CA THR A 9 5.90 -26.90 -9.96
C THR A 9 6.19 -25.49 -9.45
N ASP A 10 7.15 -25.37 -8.54
CA ASP A 10 7.67 -24.08 -8.08
C ASP A 10 8.06 -23.15 -9.24
N ASP A 11 8.61 -23.71 -10.32
CA ASP A 11 9.05 -22.92 -11.47
C ASP A 11 7.86 -22.37 -12.28
N VAL A 12 6.78 -23.15 -12.41
CA VAL A 12 5.52 -22.69 -13.02
C VAL A 12 4.90 -21.57 -12.18
N VAL A 13 4.89 -21.71 -10.85
CA VAL A 13 4.37 -20.69 -9.94
C VAL A 13 5.22 -19.41 -10.01
N LYS A 14 6.55 -19.52 -10.00
CA LYS A 14 7.46 -18.37 -10.11
C LYS A 14 7.29 -17.64 -11.44
N ALA A 15 7.08 -18.37 -12.54
CA ALA A 15 6.82 -17.77 -13.84
C ALA A 15 5.49 -16.98 -13.83
N ALA A 16 4.43 -17.55 -13.25
CA ALA A 16 3.15 -16.86 -13.11
C ALA A 16 3.22 -15.60 -12.23
N LEU A 17 3.95 -15.67 -11.11
CA LEU A 17 4.17 -14.54 -10.21
C LEU A 17 5.01 -13.41 -10.83
N ARG A 18 5.83 -13.73 -11.84
CA ARG A 18 6.61 -12.75 -12.61
C ARG A 18 5.84 -12.15 -13.79
N SER A 19 4.58 -12.53 -13.99
CA SER A 19 3.75 -11.95 -15.05
C SER A 19 3.59 -10.43 -14.87
N ASP A 20 3.36 -9.73 -15.98
CA ASP A 20 3.13 -8.29 -15.97
C ASP A 20 1.90 -7.92 -15.13
N ALA A 21 0.84 -8.73 -15.19
CA ALA A 21 -0.37 -8.49 -14.41
C ALA A 21 -0.08 -8.50 -12.90
N VAL A 22 0.65 -9.52 -12.41
CA VAL A 22 1.03 -9.60 -10.99
C VAL A 22 1.99 -8.46 -10.63
N THR A 23 2.96 -8.17 -11.49
CA THR A 23 3.91 -7.07 -11.29
C THR A 23 3.21 -5.72 -11.16
N GLN A 24 2.23 -5.42 -12.03
CA GLN A 24 1.47 -4.18 -11.98
C GLN A 24 0.56 -4.11 -10.75
N ALA A 25 -0.08 -5.21 -10.38
CA ALA A 25 -0.91 -5.28 -9.18
C ALA A 25 -0.08 -5.00 -7.92
N VAL A 26 1.06 -5.68 -7.77
CA VAL A 26 2.00 -5.48 -6.65
C VAL A 26 2.54 -4.05 -6.64
N LYS A 27 2.94 -3.51 -7.80
CA LYS A 27 3.44 -2.13 -7.89
C LYS A 27 2.38 -1.10 -7.48
N THR A 28 1.12 -1.31 -7.87
CA THR A 28 0.00 -0.44 -7.49
C THR A 28 -0.24 -0.47 -5.99
N GLN A 29 -0.24 -1.67 -5.40
CA GLN A 29 -0.39 -1.84 -3.95
C GLN A 29 0.74 -1.17 -3.17
N ILE A 30 1.98 -1.33 -3.62
CA ILE A 30 3.16 -0.71 -2.97
C ILE A 30 3.04 0.82 -3.02
N LYS A 31 2.72 1.40 -4.18
CA LYS A 31 2.53 2.85 -4.30
C LYS A 31 1.45 3.37 -3.36
N ALA A 32 0.29 2.72 -3.34
CA ALA A 32 -0.82 3.12 -2.47
C ALA A 32 -0.47 3.01 -0.98
N SER A 33 0.42 2.10 -0.59
CA SER A 33 0.94 2.03 0.78
C SER A 33 1.91 3.17 1.07
N LEU A 34 2.88 3.39 0.17
CA LEU A 34 3.88 4.44 0.33
C LEU A 34 3.25 5.83 0.36
N ASP A 35 2.23 6.09 -0.47
CA ASP A 35 1.52 7.38 -0.47
C ASP A 35 0.91 7.66 0.91
N LYS A 36 0.28 6.65 1.55
CA LYS A 36 -0.27 6.79 2.91
C LYS A 36 0.81 6.99 3.96
N ASP A 37 1.91 6.24 3.86
CA ASP A 37 3.03 6.35 4.79
C ASP A 37 3.70 7.73 4.68
N ILE A 38 3.77 8.30 3.46
CA ILE A 38 4.26 9.65 3.20
C ILE A 38 3.32 10.68 3.81
N ASP A 39 2.02 10.59 3.55
CA ASP A 39 1.03 11.52 4.11
C ASP A 39 1.12 11.56 5.65
N ALA A 40 1.16 10.39 6.29
CA ALA A 40 1.29 10.28 7.74
C ALA A 40 2.63 10.85 8.27
N ALA A 41 3.73 10.60 7.56
CA ALA A 41 5.04 11.12 7.93
C ALA A 41 5.11 12.64 7.79
N VAL A 42 4.49 13.20 6.74
CA VAL A 42 4.38 14.64 6.53
C VAL A 42 3.54 15.28 7.62
N ASP A 43 2.36 14.73 7.92
CA ASP A 43 1.49 15.23 8.99
C ASP A 43 2.23 15.24 10.33
N THR A 44 2.94 14.16 10.65
CA THR A 44 3.76 14.08 11.87
C THR A 44 4.85 15.14 11.88
N ALA A 45 5.60 15.29 10.79
CA ALA A 45 6.66 16.29 10.69
C ALA A 45 6.14 17.73 10.81
N LEU A 46 4.95 18.01 10.26
CA LEU A 46 4.30 19.31 10.38
C LEU A 46 3.86 19.59 11.81
N VAL A 47 3.30 18.61 12.51
CA VAL A 47 2.95 18.73 13.94
C VAL A 47 4.20 18.96 14.79
N ASP A 48 5.28 18.23 14.54
CA ASP A 48 6.54 18.39 15.28
C ASP A 48 7.18 19.77 15.05
N LEU A 49 7.09 20.31 13.83
CA LEU A 49 7.69 21.60 13.47
C LEU A 49 6.85 22.80 13.91
N LEU A 50 5.53 22.73 13.73
CA LEU A 50 4.61 23.86 13.89
C LEU A 50 3.78 23.79 15.17
N GLY A 51 3.84 22.67 15.89
CA GLY A 51 2.92 22.35 16.97
C GLY A 51 1.57 21.83 16.45
N PRO A 52 0.72 21.28 17.33
CA PRO A 52 -0.59 20.79 16.94
C PRO A 52 -1.46 21.93 16.40
N GLN A 53 -2.13 21.68 15.27
CA GLN A 53 -3.12 22.62 14.75
C GLN A 53 -4.22 22.84 15.80
N PRO A 54 -4.56 24.09 16.14
CA PRO A 54 -5.68 24.36 17.02
C PRO A 54 -6.95 23.81 16.35
N GLN A 55 -7.63 22.89 17.03
CA GLN A 55 -8.95 22.46 16.59
C GLN A 55 -9.87 23.69 16.54
N PRO A 56 -10.75 23.83 15.53
CA PRO A 56 -11.78 24.84 15.55
C PRO A 56 -12.73 24.50 16.70
N THR A 57 -12.43 25.04 17.89
CA THR A 57 -13.34 24.99 19.02
C THR A 57 -14.56 25.80 18.64
N ASP A 58 -15.73 25.15 18.62
CA ASP A 58 -17.05 25.75 18.43
C ASP A 58 -17.15 27.11 19.13
N ALA A 59 -17.05 28.18 18.33
CA ALA A 59 -17.28 29.55 18.77
C ALA A 59 -18.77 29.95 18.68
N THR A 60 -19.68 28.97 18.79
CA THR A 60 -21.13 29.19 18.74
C THR A 60 -21.84 28.54 19.91
N ALA A 61 -21.71 29.15 21.09
CA ALA A 61 -22.69 29.05 22.17
C ALA A 61 -22.46 30.23 23.15
N GLN A 62 -22.92 31.42 22.75
CA GLN A 62 -23.30 32.50 23.67
C GLN A 62 -24.81 32.65 23.61
#